data_AF-A0A348TMK9-F1
#
_entry.id   AF-A0A348TMK9-F1
#
_cell.length_a   1.000
_cell.length_b   1.000
_cell.length_c   1.000
_cell.angle_alpha   90.00
_cell.angle_beta   90.00
_cell.angle_gamma   90.00
#
_symmetry.space_group_name_H-M   'P 1'
#
loop_
_entity.id
_entity.type
_entity.pdbx_description
1 polymer ?
#
loop_
_entity_poly.entity_id
_entity_poly.type
_entity_poly.pdbx_seq_one_letter_code
_entity_poly.pdbx_strand_id
1 'polypeptide(L)'
;LLDNKEGVAEGKSLDISQKGPIDLYDTRMVGSTNDYSKTANSDVVVITSGLPRKPGMTRDDLIATNAGIVKGVTENIVKYSPNTIIIVVSNP
;
A
#
# COMPACT_ATOMS: atom_id res chain seq x y z
N LEU A 1 0.53 3.48 6.24
CA LEU A 1 -0.42 3.40 5.11
C LEU A 1 0.08 4.33 4.02
N LEU A 2 0.20 3.83 2.79
CA LEU A 2 0.62 4.62 1.63
C LEU A 2 -0.44 4.42 0.54
N ASP A 3 -0.89 5.52 -0.08
CA ASP A 3 -1.82 5.47 -1.22
C ASP A 3 -1.44 6.58 -2.22
N ASN A 4 -1.93 6.46 -3.46
CA ASN A 4 -1.72 7.50 -4.47
C ASN A 4 -2.86 8.53 -4.50
N LYS A 5 -4.00 8.21 -3.90
CA LYS A 5 -5.16 9.10 -3.76
C LYS A 5 -4.94 10.05 -2.59
N GLU A 6 -4.98 11.33 -2.90
CA GLU A 6 -4.78 12.42 -1.96
C GLU A 6 -5.69 12.31 -0.73
N GLY A 7 -5.06 12.35 0.44
CA GLY A 7 -5.72 12.40 1.75
C GLY A 7 -6.37 11.08 2.20
N VAL A 8 -6.41 10.05 1.35
CA VAL A 8 -7.05 8.77 1.70
C VAL A 8 -6.23 8.04 2.75
N ALA A 9 -4.92 7.91 2.55
CA ALA A 9 -4.06 7.19 3.49
C ALA A 9 -3.98 7.92 4.85
N GLU A 10 -3.84 9.24 4.83
CA GLU A 10 -3.84 10.12 5.99
C GLU A 10 -5.16 10.00 6.76
N GLY A 11 -6.28 10.17 6.06
CA GLY A 11 -7.62 10.07 6.66
C GLY A 11 -7.87 8.70 7.28
N LYS A 12 -7.53 7.61 6.57
CA LYS A 12 -7.66 6.25 7.12
C LYS A 12 -6.74 5.99 8.31
N SER A 13 -5.53 6.52 8.29
CA SER A 13 -4.62 6.38 9.44
C SER A 13 -5.13 7.12 10.68
N LEU A 14 -5.75 8.28 10.49
CA LEU A 14 -6.37 9.06 11.57
C LEU A 14 -7.60 8.35 12.13
N ASP A 15 -8.50 7.90 11.26
CA ASP A 15 -9.71 7.16 11.61
C ASP A 15 -9.38 5.89 12.41
N ILE A 16 -8.39 5.12 11.95
CA ILE A 16 -7.86 3.98 12.71
C ILE A 16 -7.39 4.47 14.08
N SER A 17 -6.45 5.42 14.14
CA SER A 17 -5.86 5.90 15.41
C SER A 17 -6.90 6.38 16.43
N GLN A 18 -7.98 7.03 15.98
CA GLN A 18 -9.08 7.49 16.83
C GLN A 18 -9.86 6.35 17.47
N LYS A 19 -9.86 5.14 16.87
CA LYS A 19 -10.43 3.91 17.43
C LYS A 19 -9.55 3.27 18.50
N GLY A 20 -8.28 3.67 18.64
CA GLY A 20 -7.31 3.10 19.59
C GLY A 20 -7.84 2.89 21.02
N PRO A 21 -8.53 3.85 21.65
CA PRO A 21 -9.09 3.68 22.99
C PRO A 21 -10.18 2.59 23.11
N ILE A 22 -10.87 2.28 22.02
CA ILE A 22 -11.93 1.25 21.99
C ILE A 22 -11.33 -0.14 21.79
N ASP A 23 -10.36 -0.26 20.88
CA ASP A 23 -9.71 -1.54 20.56
C ASP A 23 -8.50 -1.85 21.46
N LEU A 24 -8.15 -0.94 22.38
CA LEU A 24 -7.07 -1.05 23.36
C LEU A 24 -5.67 -1.26 22.76
N TYR A 25 -5.32 -0.49 21.72
CA TYR A 25 -3.97 -0.47 21.17
C TYR A 25 -3.33 0.93 21.24
N ASP A 26 -2.00 0.99 21.25
CA ASP A 26 -1.20 2.22 21.32
C ASP A 26 -0.23 2.41 20.13
N THR A 27 -0.37 1.59 19.09
CA THR A 27 0.40 1.65 17.85
C THR A 27 0.27 3.02 17.17
N ARG A 28 1.41 3.59 16.74
CA ARG A 28 1.44 4.80 15.92
C ARG A 28 1.12 4.50 14.47
N MET A 29 0.09 5.15 13.93
CA MET A 29 -0.26 5.06 12.52
C MET A 29 0.24 6.29 11.76
N VAL A 30 0.81 6.06 10.58
CA VAL A 30 1.19 7.13 9.65
C VAL A 30 0.54 6.83 8.31
N GLY A 31 -0.25 7.77 7.80
CA GLY A 31 -0.76 7.80 6.45
C GLY A 31 0.05 8.75 5.59
N SER A 32 0.22 8.44 4.31
CA SER A 32 0.94 9.30 3.38
C SER A 32 0.45 9.10 1.94
N THR A 33 0.27 10.21 1.24
CA THR A 33 -0.01 10.28 -0.18
C THR A 33 1.30 10.40 -0.96
N ASN A 34 1.60 9.42 -1.83
CA ASN A 34 2.72 9.42 -2.78
C ASN A 34 4.15 9.59 -2.21
N ASP A 35 4.34 9.80 -0.90
CA ASP A 35 5.66 9.93 -0.27
C ASP A 35 6.14 8.59 0.32
N TYR A 36 6.86 7.84 -0.52
CA TYR A 36 7.46 6.56 -0.15
C TYR A 36 8.54 6.68 0.94
N SER A 37 9.10 7.86 1.20
CA SER A 37 10.10 8.03 2.27
C SER A 37 9.51 7.72 3.65
N LYS A 38 8.18 7.88 3.81
CA LYS A 38 7.44 7.51 5.03
C LYS A 38 7.36 6.01 5.27
N THR A 39 7.77 5.19 4.30
CA THR A 39 7.84 3.73 4.43
C THR A 39 9.23 3.21 4.83
N ALA A 40 10.20 4.10 5.07
CA ALA A 40 11.57 3.73 5.37
C ALA A 40 11.69 2.80 6.59
N ASN A 41 12.62 1.85 6.48
CA ASN A 41 12.91 0.83 7.50
C ASN A 41 11.70 -0.05 7.88
N SER A 42 10.79 -0.32 6.94
CA SER A 42 9.69 -1.26 7.16
C SER A 42 10.21 -2.70 7.18
N ASP A 43 9.90 -3.47 8.22
CA ASP A 43 10.24 -4.91 8.28
C ASP A 43 9.41 -5.74 7.30
N VAL A 44 8.13 -5.37 7.12
CA VAL A 44 7.18 -6.04 6.23
C VAL A 44 6.39 -5.01 5.44
N VAL A 45 6.23 -5.26 4.14
CA VAL A 45 5.37 -4.46 3.25
C VAL A 45 4.34 -5.35 2.58
N VAL A 46 3.07 -5.02 2.79
CA VAL A 46 1.94 -5.70 2.15
C VAL A 46 1.44 -4.85 0.98
N ILE A 47 1.60 -5.36 -0.24
CA ILE A 47 1.14 -4.68 -1.46
C ILE A 47 -0.26 -5.18 -1.79
N THR A 48 -1.23 -4.28 -1.60
CA THR A 48 -2.63 -4.48 -1.99
C THR A 48 -3.02 -3.62 -3.20
N SER A 49 -2.10 -2.78 -3.68
CA SER A 49 -2.31 -1.88 -4.82
C SER A 49 -2.50 -2.67 -6.11
N GLY A 50 -3.60 -2.45 -6.78
CA GLY A 50 -3.94 -3.07 -8.05
C GLY A 50 -5.23 -2.47 -8.60
N LEU A 51 -5.50 -2.75 -9.86
CA LEU A 51 -6.75 -2.40 -10.49
C LEU A 51 -7.71 -3.60 -10.38
N PRO A 52 -8.97 -3.37 -9.95
CA PRO A 52 -9.99 -4.38 -10.08
C PRO A 52 -10.30 -4.61 -11.56
N ARG A 53 -10.69 -5.84 -11.91
CA ARG A 53 -11.10 -6.18 -13.27
C ARG A 53 -12.24 -5.26 -13.72
N LYS A 54 -12.03 -4.56 -14.83
CA LYS A 54 -13.06 -3.70 -15.44
C LYS A 54 -13.87 -4.46 -16.49
N PRO A 55 -15.13 -4.07 -16.75
CA PRO A 55 -15.89 -4.60 -17.88
C PRO A 55 -15.11 -4.45 -19.20
N GLY A 56 -15.04 -5.52 -19.99
CA GLY A 56 -14.30 -5.55 -21.25
C GLY A 56 -12.79 -5.84 -21.14
N MET A 57 -12.23 -5.95 -19.93
CA MET A 57 -10.82 -6.28 -19.73
C MET A 57 -10.59 -7.80 -19.76
N THR A 58 -9.60 -8.24 -20.55
CA THR A 58 -9.17 -9.65 -20.55
C THR A 58 -8.40 -9.97 -19.27
N ARG A 59 -8.17 -11.26 -19.01
CA ARG A 59 -7.32 -11.68 -17.88
C ARG A 59 -5.88 -11.25 -18.09
N ASP A 60 -5.37 -11.35 -19.31
CA ASP A 60 -3.98 -11.02 -19.63
C ASP A 60 -3.72 -9.51 -19.50
N ASP A 61 -4.67 -8.67 -19.92
CA ASP A 61 -4.58 -7.22 -19.72
C ASP A 61 -4.51 -6.85 -18.24
N LEU A 62 -5.30 -7.54 -17.40
CA LEU A 62 -5.35 -7.31 -15.96
C LEU A 62 -4.01 -7.66 -15.31
N ILE A 63 -3.47 -8.84 -15.66
CA ILE A 63 -2.16 -9.32 -15.18
C ILE A 63 -1.06 -8.35 -15.57
N ALA A 64 -1.00 -7.93 -16.84
CA ALA A 64 0.02 -7.01 -17.32
C ALA A 64 -0.06 -5.66 -16.58
N THR A 65 -1.28 -5.16 -16.36
CA THR A 65 -1.52 -3.91 -15.66
C THR A 65 -1.11 -3.98 -14.18
N ASN A 66 -1.55 -5.02 -13.47
CA ASN A 66 -1.22 -5.21 -12.05
C ASN A 66 0.26 -5.52 -11.83
N ALA A 67 0.90 -6.26 -12.73
CA ALA A 67 2.34 -6.48 -12.71
C ALA A 67 3.12 -5.15 -12.82
N GLY A 68 2.68 -4.24 -13.69
CA GLY A 68 3.25 -2.90 -13.81
C GLY A 68 3.12 -2.08 -12.51
N ILE A 69 1.94 -2.11 -11.89
CA ILE A 69 1.68 -1.42 -10.60
C ILE A 69 2.57 -2.00 -9.49
N VAL A 70 2.55 -3.31 -9.31
CA VAL A 70 3.32 -4.00 -8.26
C VAL A 70 4.82 -3.76 -8.45
N LYS A 71 5.31 -3.78 -9.70
CA LYS A 71 6.70 -3.44 -10.02
C LYS A 71 7.05 -2.01 -9.56
N GLY A 72 6.26 -1.02 -9.95
CA GLY A 72 6.51 0.38 -9.59
C GLY A 72 6.45 0.63 -8.08
N VAL A 73 5.52 -0.01 -7.37
CA VAL A 73 5.45 0.05 -5.90
C VAL A 73 6.69 -0.59 -5.28
N THR A 74 7.05 -1.79 -5.72
CA THR A 74 8.21 -2.54 -5.21
C THR A 74 9.50 -1.72 -5.38
N GLU A 75 9.74 -1.18 -6.57
CA GLU A 75 10.93 -0.37 -6.88
C GLU A 75 11.05 0.86 -5.97
N ASN A 76 9.94 1.49 -5.57
CA ASN A 76 9.98 2.65 -4.68
C ASN A 76 10.13 2.25 -3.21
N ILE A 77 9.52 1.14 -2.79
CA ILE A 77 9.65 0.62 -1.42
C ILE A 77 11.10 0.22 -1.12
N VAL A 78 11.73 -0.56 -2.00
CA VAL A 78 13.08 -1.10 -1.74
C VAL A 78 14.17 -0.03 -1.67
N LYS A 79 13.93 1.17 -2.21
CA LYS A 79 14.83 2.33 -2.05
C LYS A 79 14.95 2.78 -0.59
N TYR A 80 13.87 2.65 0.18
CA TYR A 80 13.79 3.11 1.57
C TYR A 80 13.81 1.96 2.59
N SER A 81 13.46 0.74 2.14
CA SER A 81 13.36 -0.46 2.99
C SER A 81 13.95 -1.67 2.27
N PRO A 82 15.27 -1.72 2.02
CA PRO A 82 15.89 -2.76 1.18
C PRO A 82 15.82 -4.18 1.78
N ASN A 83 15.66 -4.28 3.10
CA ASN A 83 15.60 -5.55 3.83
C ASN A 83 14.16 -6.02 4.12
N THR A 84 13.15 -5.35 3.55
CA THR A 84 11.75 -5.65 3.85
C THR A 84 11.31 -7.00 3.29
N ILE A 85 10.41 -7.68 4.00
CA ILE A 85 9.68 -8.82 3.45
C ILE A 85 8.45 -8.30 2.71
N ILE A 86 8.33 -8.62 1.42
CA ILE A 86 7.21 -8.18 0.58
C ILE A 86 6.15 -9.29 0.49
N ILE A 87 4.91 -8.95 0.81
CA ILE A 87 3.74 -9.80 0.65
C ILE A 87 2.82 -9.18 -0.40
N VAL A 88 2.66 -9.84 -1.54
CA VAL A 88 1.76 -9.37 -2.61
C VAL A 88 0.40 -10.02 -2.42
N VAL A 89 -0.62 -9.19 -2.21
CA VAL A 89 -2.03 -9.61 -2.08
C VAL A 89 -2.82 -9.23 -3.34
N SER A 90 -2.33 -8.28 -4.12
CA SER A 90 -2.97 -7.82 -5.36
C SER A 90 -3.29 -8.99 -6.30
N ASN A 91 -4.52 -9.01 -6.80
CA ASN A 91 -4.96 -10.04 -7.74
C ASN A 91 -4.18 -9.92 -9.07
N PRO A 92 -3.94 -11.05 -9.77
CA PRO A 92 -3.48 -11.04 -11.15
C PRO A 92 -4.50 -10.33 -12.04
#